data_AF-A0A819ZI92-F1
#
_entry.id   AF-A0A819ZI92-F1
#
_cell.length_a   1.000
_cell.length_b   1.000
_cell.length_c   1.000
_cell.angle_alpha   90.00
_cell.angle_beta   90.00
_cell.angle_gamma   90.00
#
_symmetry.space_group_name_H-M   'P 1'
#
loop_
_entity.id
_entity.type
_entity.pdbx_description
1 polymer ?
#
loop_
_entity_poly.entity_id
_entity_poly.type
_entity_poly.pdbx_seq_one_letter_code
_entity_poly.pdbx_strand_id
1 'polypeptide(L)'
;MHADPVLPYNFPEWKIVMDSWGNLMLATVITVAEMCARGLGLPTDTFTSLMKYGPHLLAPTGSDLARFGKLGTVLASFHSDINFLTIHGRARFPGLFVWTREGKRSAVKVPQGCLLLQAGKQFERLTGGQVLAGFHEVIVSEQTKEAIDEASKVGRSLWRVSSTMFAHIASDHILHPLKSFVTPETMKKYPPIKAGAQVLAELAAINIRKTLDTNGESEFAPI
;
A
#
# COMPACT_ATOMS: atom_id res chain seq x y z
N MET A 1 -15.73 -10.85 -3.72
CA MET A 1 -15.25 -11.91 -2.80
C MET A 1 -13.73 -11.92 -2.89
N HIS A 2 -13.06 -11.95 -1.74
CA HIS A 2 -11.64 -12.35 -1.71
C HIS A 2 -11.55 -13.86 -1.91
N ALA A 3 -10.51 -14.31 -2.58
CA ALA A 3 -10.10 -15.69 -2.48
C ALA A 3 -9.63 -15.98 -1.05
N ASP A 4 -9.78 -17.21 -0.59
CA ASP A 4 -9.24 -17.63 0.70
C ASP A 4 -7.71 -17.47 0.70
N PRO A 5 -7.11 -17.06 1.84
CA PRO A 5 -5.67 -16.89 1.92
C PRO A 5 -4.96 -18.24 1.80
N VAL A 6 -3.92 -18.29 0.97
CA VAL A 6 -3.02 -19.44 0.88
C VAL A 6 -2.06 -19.39 2.07
N LEU A 7 -2.03 -20.46 2.88
CA LEU A 7 -1.21 -20.55 4.08
C LEU A 7 0.05 -21.40 3.82
N PRO A 8 1.25 -20.95 4.25
CA PRO A 8 2.45 -21.73 4.07
C PRO A 8 2.54 -22.86 5.10
N TYR A 9 2.56 -24.11 4.64
CA TYR A 9 2.44 -25.31 5.51
C TYR A 9 3.53 -25.41 6.59
N ASN A 10 4.74 -24.91 6.29
CA ASN A 10 5.91 -24.98 7.18
C ASN A 10 5.87 -24.00 8.35
N PHE A 11 4.87 -23.12 8.41
CA PHE A 11 4.75 -22.09 9.44
C PHE A 11 3.36 -22.21 10.07
N PRO A 12 3.14 -23.16 10.99
CA PRO A 12 1.83 -23.41 11.59
C PRO A 12 1.26 -22.19 12.33
N GLU A 13 2.11 -21.30 12.82
CA GLU A 13 1.77 -20.05 13.49
C GLU A 13 1.39 -18.92 12.51
N TRP A 14 1.62 -19.10 11.21
CA TRP A 14 1.52 -18.02 10.21
C TRP A 14 0.20 -17.27 10.27
N LYS A 15 -0.92 -18.01 10.28
CA LYS A 15 -2.26 -17.43 10.31
C LYS A 15 -2.44 -16.56 11.56
N ILE A 16 -2.09 -17.09 12.73
CA ILE A 16 -2.27 -16.40 14.02
C ILE A 16 -1.44 -15.12 14.04
N VAL A 17 -0.17 -15.19 13.62
CA VAL A 17 0.76 -14.05 13.63
C VAL A 17 0.34 -12.99 12.62
N MET A 18 0.04 -13.39 11.37
CA MET A 18 -0.31 -12.44 10.31
C MET A 18 -1.69 -11.81 10.54
N ASP A 19 -2.67 -12.57 11.02
CA ASP A 19 -3.99 -12.00 11.36
C ASP A 19 -3.87 -11.02 12.52
N SER A 20 -3.13 -11.36 13.57
CA SER A 20 -2.89 -10.45 14.70
C SER A 20 -2.24 -9.14 14.23
N TRP A 21 -1.17 -9.25 13.44
CA TRP A 21 -0.48 -8.08 12.89
C TRP A 21 -1.37 -7.25 11.96
N GLY A 22 -2.10 -7.91 11.06
CA GLY A 22 -3.03 -7.27 10.13
C GLY A 22 -4.15 -6.52 10.87
N ASN A 23 -4.73 -7.14 11.89
CA ASN A 23 -5.79 -6.53 12.70
C ASN A 23 -5.29 -5.28 13.45
N LEU A 24 -4.08 -5.33 14.03
CA LEU A 24 -3.48 -4.17 14.71
C LEU A 24 -3.21 -3.01 13.74
N MET A 25 -2.71 -3.31 12.55
CA MET A 25 -2.49 -2.31 11.50
C MET A 25 -3.81 -1.71 11.01
N LEU A 26 -4.81 -2.55 10.75
CA LEU A 26 -6.12 -2.09 10.30
C LEU A 26 -6.83 -1.23 11.37
N ALA A 27 -6.77 -1.64 12.64
CA ALA A 27 -7.30 -0.83 13.75
C ALA A 27 -6.64 0.55 13.82
N THR A 28 -5.32 0.61 13.62
CA THR A 28 -4.58 1.89 13.55
C THR A 28 -5.08 2.75 12.40
N VAL A 29 -5.29 2.15 11.21
CA VAL A 29 -5.81 2.88 10.04
C VAL A 29 -7.23 3.39 10.29
N ILE A 30 -8.10 2.61 10.95
CA ILE A 30 -9.45 3.03 11.33
C ILE A 30 -9.38 4.29 12.21
N THR A 31 -8.53 4.29 13.24
CA THR A 31 -8.33 5.47 14.10
C THR A 31 -7.85 6.68 13.29
N VAL A 32 -6.87 6.51 12.39
CA VAL A 32 -6.38 7.63 11.57
C VAL A 32 -7.45 8.11 10.58
N ALA A 33 -8.27 7.21 10.03
CA ALA A 33 -9.37 7.58 9.14
C ALA A 33 -10.40 8.48 9.85
N GLU A 34 -10.72 8.18 11.11
CA GLU A 34 -11.58 9.02 11.96
C GLU A 34 -10.94 10.39 12.24
N MET A 35 -9.64 10.42 12.54
CA MET A 35 -8.89 11.67 12.71
C MET A 35 -8.89 12.51 11.44
N CYS A 36 -8.71 11.88 10.27
CA CYS A 36 -8.79 12.53 8.98
C CYS A 36 -10.18 13.12 8.71
N ALA A 37 -11.26 12.38 9.01
CA ALA A 37 -12.62 12.88 8.86
C ALA A 37 -12.85 14.15 9.71
N ARG A 38 -12.45 14.10 10.99
CA ARG A 38 -12.55 15.25 11.89
C ARG A 38 -11.71 16.44 11.42
N GLY A 39 -10.48 16.19 10.98
CA GLY A 39 -9.59 17.23 10.44
C GLY A 39 -10.12 17.89 9.17
N LEU A 40 -10.96 17.19 8.41
CA LEU A 40 -11.67 17.71 7.23
C LEU A 40 -13.04 18.32 7.55
N GLY A 41 -13.44 18.40 8.83
CA GLY A 41 -14.74 18.93 9.25
C GLY A 41 -15.93 18.01 8.90
N LEU A 42 -15.68 16.71 8.75
CA LEU A 42 -16.69 15.70 8.45
C LEU A 42 -17.12 14.94 9.72
N PRO A 43 -18.28 14.27 9.72
CA PRO A 43 -18.63 13.29 10.75
C PRO A 43 -17.52 12.26 10.94
N THR A 44 -17.22 11.90 12.19
CA THR A 44 -16.04 11.09 12.55
C THR A 44 -16.00 9.75 11.81
N ASP A 45 -17.16 9.14 11.58
CA ASP A 45 -17.35 7.85 10.95
C ASP A 45 -17.45 7.90 9.41
N THR A 46 -17.25 9.08 8.79
CA THR A 46 -17.47 9.27 7.35
C THR A 46 -16.67 8.29 6.50
N PHE A 47 -15.39 8.08 6.81
CA PHE A 47 -14.55 7.16 6.04
C PHE A 47 -14.64 5.72 6.55
N THR A 48 -14.70 5.51 7.87
CA THR A 48 -14.72 4.16 8.45
C THR A 48 -15.99 3.40 8.08
N SER A 49 -17.13 4.09 7.95
CA SER A 49 -18.37 3.50 7.43
C SER A 49 -18.22 2.96 6.01
N LEU A 50 -17.46 3.66 5.16
CA LEU A 50 -17.18 3.24 3.78
C LEU A 50 -16.15 2.11 3.70
N MET A 51 -15.30 1.98 4.72
CA MET A 51 -14.31 0.89 4.84
C MET A 51 -14.94 -0.42 5.33
N LYS A 52 -16.18 -0.42 5.82
CA LYS A 52 -16.82 -1.63 6.33
C LYS A 52 -16.93 -2.67 5.23
N TYR A 53 -16.46 -3.88 5.50
CA TYR A 53 -16.33 -4.96 4.50
C TYR A 53 -15.39 -4.59 3.33
N GLY A 54 -14.48 -3.64 3.57
CA GLY A 54 -13.39 -3.25 2.69
C GLY A 54 -12.46 -4.42 2.39
N PRO A 55 -11.95 -4.51 1.16
CA PRO A 55 -11.02 -5.55 0.75
C PRO A 55 -9.60 -5.33 1.28
N HIS A 56 -9.44 -5.14 2.60
CA HIS A 56 -8.16 -4.83 3.24
C HIS A 56 -7.13 -5.94 3.00
N LEU A 57 -5.90 -5.55 2.66
CA LEU A 57 -4.84 -6.48 2.27
C LEU A 57 -3.58 -6.24 3.09
N LEU A 58 -3.22 -7.21 3.93
CA LEU A 58 -1.86 -7.32 4.46
C LEU A 58 -0.98 -7.96 3.39
N ALA A 59 0.01 -7.23 2.88
CA ALA A 59 0.93 -7.70 1.85
C ALA A 59 2.39 -7.44 2.27
N PRO A 60 2.99 -8.36 3.04
CA PRO A 60 4.41 -8.32 3.32
C PRO A 60 5.21 -8.53 2.04
N THR A 61 6.11 -7.59 1.74
CA THR A 61 6.99 -7.64 0.57
C THR A 61 8.41 -7.91 1.00
N GLY A 62 9.13 -8.74 0.25
CA GLY A 62 10.52 -9.11 0.52
C GLY A 62 11.40 -8.92 -0.71
N SER A 63 12.55 -8.30 -0.53
CA SER A 63 13.61 -8.21 -1.55
C SER A 63 14.91 -8.78 -1.00
N ASP A 64 15.49 -9.73 -1.71
CA ASP A 64 16.81 -10.28 -1.39
C ASP A 64 17.91 -9.32 -1.83
N LEU A 65 18.52 -8.60 -0.88
CA LEU A 65 19.60 -7.65 -1.19
C LEU A 65 20.94 -8.33 -1.47
N ALA A 66 21.11 -9.63 -1.19
CA ALA A 66 22.29 -10.36 -1.66
C ALA A 66 22.28 -10.45 -3.19
N ARG A 67 21.08 -10.64 -3.78
CA ARG A 67 20.89 -10.74 -5.23
C ARG A 67 20.61 -9.38 -5.90
N PHE A 68 19.84 -8.51 -5.25
CA PHE A 68 19.33 -7.26 -5.84
C PHE A 68 19.89 -6.00 -5.16
N GLY A 69 20.99 -6.11 -4.41
CA GLY A 69 21.60 -5.00 -3.66
C GLY A 69 22.55 -4.11 -4.45
N LYS A 70 22.48 -4.09 -5.79
CA LYS A 70 23.29 -3.18 -6.61
C LYS A 70 22.73 -1.76 -6.49
N LEU A 71 23.62 -0.77 -6.35
CA LEU A 71 23.24 0.65 -6.30
C LEU A 71 22.38 1.02 -7.51
N GLY A 72 21.28 1.73 -7.27
CA GLY A 72 20.32 2.14 -8.30
C GLY A 72 19.30 1.07 -8.70
N THR A 73 19.40 -0.16 -8.18
CA THR A 73 18.36 -1.17 -8.42
C THR A 73 17.02 -0.71 -7.85
N VAL A 74 15.99 -0.74 -8.71
CA VAL A 74 14.60 -0.43 -8.35
C VAL A 74 13.97 -1.69 -7.76
N LEU A 75 13.61 -1.64 -6.48
CA LEU A 75 12.93 -2.71 -5.76
C LEU A 75 11.39 -2.54 -5.82
N ALA A 76 10.94 -1.30 -5.91
CA ALA A 76 9.56 -0.93 -6.28
C ALA A 76 9.63 0.35 -7.10
N SER A 77 9.02 0.37 -8.29
CA SER A 77 9.04 1.51 -9.21
C SER A 77 8.26 2.71 -8.66
N PHE A 78 8.40 3.87 -9.30
CA PHE A 78 7.62 5.06 -8.99
C PHE A 78 6.12 4.81 -9.20
N HIS A 79 5.32 4.89 -8.12
CA HIS A 79 3.87 4.69 -8.16
C HIS A 79 3.15 5.38 -7.00
N SER A 80 1.83 5.43 -7.09
CA SER A 80 0.94 5.77 -5.98
C SER A 80 0.08 4.57 -5.61
N ASP A 81 -0.29 4.48 -4.35
CA ASP A 81 -1.18 3.43 -3.86
C ASP A 81 -2.61 3.61 -4.36
N ILE A 82 -3.26 2.50 -4.73
CA ILE A 82 -4.59 2.52 -5.35
C ILE A 82 -5.74 2.47 -4.34
N ASN A 83 -5.46 2.13 -3.08
CA ASN A 83 -6.39 1.94 -1.97
C ASN A 83 -6.74 3.27 -1.26
N PHE A 84 -7.33 3.20 -0.07
CA PHE A 84 -7.71 4.38 0.73
C PHE A 84 -6.52 4.91 1.55
N LEU A 85 -6.01 4.10 2.47
CA LEU A 85 -4.85 4.42 3.29
C LEU A 85 -3.92 3.21 3.33
N THR A 86 -2.63 3.47 3.18
CA THR A 86 -1.57 2.46 3.32
C THR A 86 -0.81 2.72 4.61
N ILE A 87 -0.53 1.68 5.39
CA ILE A 87 0.28 1.77 6.61
C ILE A 87 1.40 0.74 6.59
N HIS A 88 2.59 1.13 7.04
CA HIS A 88 3.66 0.17 7.29
C HIS A 88 4.63 0.68 8.38
N GLY A 89 5.34 -0.27 8.98
CA GLY A 89 6.40 0.02 9.94
C GLY A 89 7.72 0.42 9.28
N ARG A 90 8.72 0.69 10.10
CA ARG A 90 10.10 0.93 9.66
C ARG A 90 10.67 -0.30 8.95
N ALA A 91 11.14 -0.12 7.71
CA ALA A 91 11.89 -1.15 6.99
C ALA A 91 13.29 -1.37 7.60
N ARG A 92 13.78 -2.61 7.55
CA ARG A 92 15.12 -2.99 8.08
C ARG A 92 16.28 -2.36 7.29
N PHE A 93 16.03 -2.02 6.03
CA PHE A 93 16.98 -1.38 5.15
C PHE A 93 16.36 -0.10 4.56
N PRO A 94 17.14 0.99 4.42
CA PRO A 94 16.73 2.20 3.71
C PRO A 94 16.30 1.94 2.26
N GLY A 95 15.94 3.02 1.56
CA GLY A 95 15.65 2.99 0.14
C GLY A 95 14.23 3.40 -0.24
N LEU A 96 13.34 3.63 0.73
CA LEU A 96 12.03 4.24 0.46
C LEU A 96 12.20 5.74 0.19
N PHE A 97 11.67 6.21 -0.93
CA PHE A 97 11.61 7.61 -1.29
C PHE A 97 10.17 8.02 -1.57
N VAL A 98 9.80 9.22 -1.13
CA VAL A 98 8.53 9.88 -1.46
C VAL A 98 8.80 11.12 -2.30
N TRP A 99 7.78 11.52 -3.06
CA TRP A 99 7.89 12.62 -4.00
C TRP A 99 6.93 13.74 -3.63
N THR A 100 7.49 14.95 -3.59
CA THR A 100 6.73 16.20 -3.45
C THR A 100 6.03 16.54 -4.77
N ARG A 101 5.11 17.51 -4.71
CA ARG A 101 4.35 17.97 -5.90
C ARG A 101 5.24 18.68 -6.90
N GLU A 102 6.32 19.29 -6.42
CA GLU A 102 7.33 19.97 -7.22
C GLU A 102 8.30 18.97 -7.89
N GLY A 103 8.06 17.66 -7.78
CA GLY A 103 8.92 16.63 -8.35
C GLY A 103 10.22 16.43 -7.58
N LYS A 104 10.34 16.96 -6.35
CA LYS A 104 11.50 16.70 -5.49
C LYS A 104 11.33 15.37 -4.76
N ARG A 105 12.29 14.48 -4.96
CA ARG A 105 12.43 13.21 -4.23
C ARG A 105 13.01 13.43 -2.83
N SER A 106 12.47 12.75 -1.84
CA SER A 106 12.92 12.79 -0.44
C SER A 106 13.02 11.39 0.15
N ALA A 107 14.14 11.09 0.80
CA ALA A 107 14.32 9.81 1.50
C ALA A 107 13.44 9.76 2.76
N VAL A 108 12.74 8.65 2.96
CA VAL A 108 11.91 8.44 4.13
C VAL A 108 12.71 7.80 5.25
N LYS A 109 12.65 8.40 6.43
CA LYS A 109 13.17 7.82 7.67
C LYS A 109 12.03 7.72 8.69
N VAL A 110 11.57 6.51 8.96
CA VAL A 110 10.56 6.24 10.00
C VAL A 110 11.27 6.05 11.34
N PRO A 111 11.02 6.90 12.36
CA PRO A 111 11.61 6.72 13.68
C PRO A 111 11.20 5.39 14.33
N GLN A 112 11.97 4.94 15.32
CA GLN A 112 11.60 3.77 16.10
C GLN A 112 10.30 4.03 16.86
N GLY A 113 9.40 3.04 16.88
CA GLY A 113 8.07 3.18 17.49
C GLY A 113 7.03 3.91 16.63
N CYS A 114 7.42 4.42 15.45
CA CYS A 114 6.50 5.10 14.54
C CYS A 114 6.06 4.21 13.37
N LEU A 115 4.90 4.52 12.83
CA LEU A 115 4.35 3.98 11.59
C LEU A 115 4.30 5.08 10.53
N LEU A 116 4.47 4.70 9.26
CA LEU A 116 4.22 5.59 8.13
C LEU A 116 2.84 5.29 7.57
N LEU A 117 2.05 6.34 7.34
CA LEU A 117 0.79 6.25 6.62
C LEU A 117 0.83 7.12 5.37
N GLN A 118 0.25 6.62 4.28
CA GLN A 118 0.15 7.31 3.01
C GLN A 118 -1.28 7.25 2.48
N ALA A 119 -1.76 8.36 1.94
CA ALA A 119 -3.03 8.41 1.23
C ALA A 119 -2.91 7.73 -0.14
N GLY A 120 -3.91 6.92 -0.48
CA GLY A 120 -4.04 6.30 -1.79
C GLY A 120 -5.14 6.96 -2.64
N LYS A 121 -5.35 6.42 -3.84
CA LYS A 121 -6.27 6.97 -4.85
C LYS A 121 -7.73 6.99 -4.42
N GLN A 122 -8.18 6.08 -3.55
CA GLN A 122 -9.57 6.12 -3.08
C GLN A 122 -9.81 7.34 -2.18
N PHE A 123 -8.84 7.70 -1.33
CA PHE A 123 -8.94 8.90 -0.50
C PHE A 123 -8.90 10.17 -1.34
N GLU A 124 -8.03 10.20 -2.34
CA GLU A 124 -7.98 11.31 -3.31
C GLU A 124 -9.31 11.53 -4.01
N ARG A 125 -9.94 10.45 -4.49
CA ARG A 125 -11.25 10.51 -5.16
C ARG A 125 -12.36 10.98 -4.22
N LEU A 126 -12.41 10.45 -2.99
CA LEU A 126 -13.43 10.83 -2.01
C LEU A 126 -13.32 12.30 -1.56
N THR A 127 -12.10 12.84 -1.54
CA THR A 127 -11.85 14.24 -1.12
C THR A 127 -11.80 15.24 -2.28
N GLY A 128 -12.15 14.82 -3.50
CA GLY A 128 -12.06 15.69 -4.67
C GLY A 128 -10.64 16.22 -4.93
N GLY A 129 -9.60 15.52 -4.48
CA GLY A 129 -8.20 15.93 -4.60
C GLY A 129 -7.70 16.88 -3.52
N GLN A 130 -8.47 17.16 -2.46
CA GLN A 130 -7.96 17.91 -1.31
C GLN A 130 -6.85 17.14 -0.58
N VAL A 131 -7.03 15.83 -0.41
CA VAL A 131 -5.95 14.90 -0.06
C VAL A 131 -5.50 14.24 -1.35
N LEU A 132 -4.20 14.21 -1.63
CA LEU A 132 -3.66 13.59 -2.85
C LEU A 132 -3.01 12.26 -2.53
N ALA A 133 -3.09 11.32 -3.47
CA ALA A 133 -2.33 10.08 -3.37
C ALA A 133 -0.84 10.39 -3.48
N GLY A 134 -0.05 9.87 -2.53
CA GLY A 134 1.40 10.08 -2.49
C GLY A 134 2.11 9.22 -3.53
N PHE A 135 3.10 9.80 -4.21
CA PHE A 135 4.02 9.05 -5.06
C PHE A 135 5.25 8.61 -4.28
N HIS A 136 5.65 7.37 -4.49
CA HIS A 136 6.80 6.78 -3.83
C HIS A 136 7.48 5.73 -4.69
N GLU A 137 8.72 5.42 -4.36
CA GLU A 137 9.53 4.37 -4.98
C GLU A 137 10.46 3.75 -3.93
N VAL A 138 10.96 2.55 -4.22
CA VAL A 138 11.99 1.90 -3.40
C VAL A 138 13.19 1.59 -4.28
N ILE A 139 14.34 2.20 -3.97
CA ILE A 139 15.59 2.05 -4.71
C ILE A 139 16.72 1.72 -3.74
N VAL A 140 17.65 0.86 -4.18
CA VAL A 140 18.92 0.66 -3.48
C VAL A 140 19.76 1.93 -3.58
N SER A 141 19.82 2.66 -2.47
CA SER A 141 20.63 3.88 -2.31
C SER A 141 22.00 3.62 -1.69
N GLU A 142 22.85 4.63 -1.60
CA GLU A 142 24.13 4.55 -0.85
C GLU A 142 23.91 4.12 0.61
N GLN A 143 22.90 4.69 1.28
CA GLN A 143 22.55 4.28 2.65
C GLN A 143 22.05 2.83 2.71
N THR A 144 21.51 2.31 1.60
CA THR A 144 21.14 0.90 1.51
C THR A 144 22.40 0.03 1.40
N LYS A 145 23.39 0.45 0.61
CA LYS A 145 24.70 -0.20 0.48
C LYS A 145 25.44 -0.25 1.83
N GLU A 146 25.53 0.88 2.51
CA GLU A 146 26.09 0.96 3.86
C GLU A 146 25.37 -0.02 4.82
N ALA A 147 24.04 -0.03 4.81
CA ALA A 147 23.26 -0.94 5.65
C ALA A 147 23.44 -2.43 5.29
N ILE A 148 23.67 -2.76 4.01
CA ILE A 148 24.02 -4.11 3.55
C ILE A 148 25.39 -4.53 4.08
N ASP A 149 26.39 -3.65 3.97
CA ASP A 149 27.75 -3.95 4.40
C ASP A 149 27.79 -4.17 5.92
N GLU A 150 27.13 -3.30 6.70
CA GLU A 150 27.00 -3.46 8.15
C GLU A 150 26.23 -4.73 8.54
N ALA A 151 25.14 -5.06 7.83
CA ALA A 151 24.42 -6.32 8.07
C ALA A 151 25.30 -7.54 7.81
N SER A 152 26.09 -7.52 6.73
CA SER A 152 26.94 -8.63 6.29
C SER A 152 28.07 -8.90 7.28
N LYS A 153 28.71 -7.84 7.81
CA LYS A 153 29.79 -7.94 8.82
C LYS A 153 29.38 -8.72 10.07
N VAL A 154 28.10 -8.63 10.46
CA VAL A 154 27.56 -9.30 11.66
C VAL A 154 26.68 -10.51 11.34
N GLY A 155 26.69 -10.99 10.09
CA GLY A 155 25.92 -12.17 9.67
C GLY A 155 24.39 -12.00 9.73
N ARG A 156 23.88 -10.77 9.67
CA ARG A 156 22.43 -10.49 9.70
C ARG A 156 21.81 -10.72 8.32
N SER A 157 20.56 -11.19 8.30
CA SER A 157 19.79 -11.39 7.07
C SER A 157 19.71 -10.13 6.20
N LEU A 158 19.95 -10.32 4.90
CA LEU A 158 19.89 -9.29 3.85
C LEU A 158 18.51 -9.16 3.20
N TRP A 159 17.50 -9.89 3.71
CA TRP A 159 16.13 -9.72 3.23
C TRP A 159 15.55 -8.39 3.72
N ARG A 160 15.34 -7.47 2.79
CA ARG A 160 14.56 -6.25 3.02
C ARG A 160 13.09 -6.62 3.02
N VAL A 161 12.48 -6.65 4.20
CA VAL A 161 11.05 -6.95 4.38
C VAL A 161 10.30 -5.70 4.81
N SER A 162 9.14 -5.47 4.22
CA SER A 162 8.17 -4.45 4.61
C SER A 162 6.79 -5.09 4.77
N SER A 163 6.23 -5.06 5.98
CA SER A 163 4.87 -5.53 6.25
C SER A 163 3.87 -4.40 6.04
N THR A 164 3.36 -4.29 4.83
CA THR A 164 2.46 -3.21 4.41
C THR A 164 1.00 -3.66 4.49
N MET A 165 0.13 -2.81 5.05
CA MET A 165 -1.31 -3.00 5.05
C MET A 165 -1.96 -1.95 4.15
N PHE A 166 -2.70 -2.42 3.15
CA PHE A 166 -3.49 -1.61 2.23
C PHE A 166 -4.94 -1.63 2.68
N ALA A 167 -5.41 -0.54 3.30
CA ALA A 167 -6.80 -0.43 3.69
C ALA A 167 -7.65 0.15 2.56
N HIS A 168 -8.79 -0.47 2.28
CA HIS A 168 -9.66 -0.15 1.16
C HIS A 168 -11.06 0.30 1.62
N ILE A 169 -11.72 1.05 0.74
CA ILE A 169 -13.18 1.23 0.72
C ILE A 169 -13.85 -0.05 0.19
N ALA A 170 -15.03 -0.39 0.69
CA ALA A 170 -15.80 -1.55 0.24
C ALA A 170 -15.99 -1.54 -1.28
N SER A 171 -15.85 -2.72 -1.91
CA SER A 171 -15.74 -2.81 -3.37
C SER A 171 -16.99 -2.33 -4.12
N ASP A 172 -18.16 -2.41 -3.49
CA ASP A 172 -19.45 -2.02 -4.03
C ASP A 172 -19.80 -0.55 -3.78
N HIS A 173 -19.10 0.13 -2.87
CA HIS A 173 -19.24 1.58 -2.68
C HIS A 173 -18.80 2.35 -3.92
N ILE A 174 -19.58 3.37 -4.27
CA ILE A 174 -19.28 4.29 -5.36
C ILE A 174 -18.30 5.35 -4.84
N LEU A 175 -17.11 5.40 -5.42
CA LEU A 175 -16.12 6.44 -5.19
C LEU A 175 -16.47 7.67 -6.04
N HIS A 176 -16.84 8.76 -5.37
CA HIS A 176 -17.00 10.09 -5.93
C HIS A 176 -16.66 11.13 -4.84
N PRO A 177 -16.40 12.40 -5.19
CA PRO A 177 -16.20 13.45 -4.19
C PRO A 177 -17.37 13.49 -3.19
N LEU A 178 -17.06 13.46 -1.89
CA LEU A 178 -18.06 13.62 -0.83
C LEU A 178 -18.70 15.00 -0.91
N LYS A 179 -19.91 15.15 -0.36
CA LYS A 179 -20.74 16.38 -0.49
C LYS A 179 -19.96 17.68 -0.28
N SER A 180 -19.07 17.73 0.72
CA SER A 180 -18.26 18.91 1.04
C SER A 180 -17.19 19.27 0.00
N PHE A 181 -16.90 18.37 -0.94
CA PHE A 181 -15.85 18.51 -1.98
C PHE A 181 -16.43 18.47 -3.40
N VAL A 182 -17.75 18.48 -3.56
CA VAL A 182 -18.41 18.47 -4.87
C VAL A 182 -18.36 19.87 -5.49
N THR A 183 -17.69 19.97 -6.64
CA THR A 183 -17.76 21.09 -7.57
C THR A 183 -17.89 20.54 -8.99
N PRO A 184 -18.28 21.35 -9.99
CA PRO A 184 -18.27 20.92 -11.39
C PRO A 184 -16.91 20.35 -11.83
N GLU A 185 -15.81 20.95 -11.36
CA GLU A 185 -14.45 20.55 -11.67
C GLU A 185 -14.08 19.22 -11.00
N THR A 186 -14.39 19.04 -9.71
CA THR A 186 -14.06 17.79 -9.00
C THR A 186 -14.89 16.62 -9.51
N MET A 187 -16.15 16.83 -9.88
CA MET A 187 -17.00 15.81 -10.49
C MET A 187 -16.53 15.41 -11.89
N LYS A 188 -16.02 16.37 -12.68
CA LYS A 188 -15.40 16.08 -13.98
C LYS A 188 -14.08 15.31 -13.81
N LYS A 189 -13.25 15.68 -12.83
CA LYS A 189 -11.95 15.05 -12.58
C LYS A 189 -12.08 13.66 -11.97
N TYR A 190 -13.07 13.44 -11.11
CA TYR A 190 -13.27 12.20 -10.36
C TYR A 190 -14.69 11.65 -10.61
N PRO A 191 -14.98 11.13 -11.82
CA PRO A 191 -16.30 10.60 -12.13
C PRO A 191 -16.64 9.40 -11.23
N PRO A 192 -17.92 9.20 -10.87
CA PRO A 192 -18.34 8.09 -10.04
C PRO A 192 -17.94 6.72 -10.62
N ILE A 193 -17.38 5.85 -9.78
CA ILE A 193 -17.00 4.46 -10.13
C ILE A 193 -17.05 3.60 -8.86
N LYS A 194 -17.44 2.33 -8.97
CA LYS A 194 -17.33 1.41 -7.83
C LYS A 194 -15.87 1.21 -7.42
N ALA A 195 -15.58 1.14 -6.12
CA ALA A 195 -14.22 1.00 -5.63
C ALA A 195 -13.51 -0.26 -6.19
N GLY A 196 -14.23 -1.39 -6.28
CA GLY A 196 -13.70 -2.61 -6.89
C GLY A 196 -13.39 -2.44 -8.38
N ALA A 197 -14.23 -1.70 -9.12
CA ALA A 197 -13.99 -1.42 -10.53
C ALA A 197 -12.79 -0.47 -10.73
N GLN A 198 -12.60 0.50 -9.83
CA GLN A 198 -11.41 1.35 -9.81
C GLN A 198 -10.14 0.51 -9.59
N VAL A 199 -10.13 -0.37 -8.59
CA VAL A 199 -8.98 -1.26 -8.35
C VAL A 199 -8.66 -2.10 -9.59
N LEU A 200 -9.67 -2.73 -10.21
CA LEU A 200 -9.46 -3.54 -11.41
C LEU A 200 -8.93 -2.72 -12.60
N ALA A 201 -9.40 -1.49 -12.78
CA ALA A 201 -8.92 -0.61 -13.84
C ALA A 201 -7.45 -0.22 -13.65
N GLU A 202 -7.05 0.13 -12.42
CA GLU A 202 -5.65 0.45 -12.10
C GLU A 202 -4.74 -0.76 -12.30
N LEU A 203 -5.16 -1.94 -11.81
CA LEU A 203 -4.39 -3.19 -11.97
C LEU A 203 -4.21 -3.59 -13.44
N ALA A 204 -5.21 -3.33 -14.28
CA ALA A 204 -5.11 -3.55 -15.72
C ALA A 204 -4.13 -2.58 -16.37
N ALA A 205 -4.16 -1.30 -15.99
CA ALA A 205 -3.25 -0.28 -16.52
C ALA A 205 -1.77 -0.58 -16.21
N ILE A 206 -1.48 -1.23 -15.08
CA ILE A 206 -0.12 -1.62 -14.67
C ILE A 206 0.25 -3.07 -15.04
N ASN A 207 -0.53 -3.73 -15.91
CA ASN A 207 -0.29 -5.09 -16.43
C ASN A 207 -0.21 -6.22 -15.38
N ILE A 208 -0.68 -6.02 -14.15
CA ILE A 208 -0.72 -7.07 -13.13
C ILE A 208 -1.85 -8.09 -13.42
N ARG A 209 -2.87 -7.71 -14.20
CA ARG A 209 -4.01 -8.57 -14.57
C ARG A 209 -3.70 -9.66 -15.62
N LYS A 210 -2.48 -9.78 -16.15
CA LYS A 210 -2.18 -10.69 -17.28
C LYS A 210 -2.37 -12.21 -17.03
N THR A 211 -2.90 -12.64 -15.87
CA THR A 211 -2.99 -14.08 -15.51
C THR A 211 -4.38 -14.58 -15.11
N LEU A 212 -5.49 -13.91 -15.47
CA LEU A 212 -6.85 -14.46 -15.19
C LEU A 212 -7.74 -14.69 -16.41
N ASP A 213 -7.28 -14.35 -17.63
CA ASP A 213 -8.10 -14.43 -18.84
C ASP A 213 -7.48 -15.32 -19.95
N THR A 214 -6.77 -16.40 -19.58
CA THR A 214 -6.43 -17.47 -20.54
C THR A 214 -6.68 -18.83 -19.92
N ASN A 215 -7.75 -19.49 -20.39
CA ASN A 215 -8.02 -20.93 -20.46
C ASN A 215 -7.17 -21.84 -19.58
N GLY A 216 -7.85 -22.53 -18.66
CA GLY A 216 -7.25 -23.44 -17.70
C GLY A 216 -6.46 -24.58 -18.33
N GLU A 217 -5.14 -24.42 -18.37
CA GLU A 217 -4.16 -25.48 -18.20
C GLU A 217 -3.00 -24.92 -17.37
N SER A 218 -2.78 -25.50 -16.18
CA SER A 218 -1.60 -25.21 -15.37
C SER A 218 -0.45 -26.10 -15.84
N GLU A 219 0.49 -25.56 -16.62
CA GLU A 219 1.82 -26.15 -16.70
C GLU A 219 2.68 -25.57 -15.57
N PHE A 220 2.81 -26.34 -14.49
CA PHE A 220 3.96 -26.20 -13.60
C PHE A 220 5.18 -26.73 -14.36
N ALA A 221 6.12 -25.87 -14.72
CA ALA A 221 7.46 -26.30 -15.10
C ALA A 221 8.19 -26.83 -13.83
N PRO A 222 8.77 -28.05 -13.85
CA PRO A 222 9.45 -28.60 -12.70
C PRO A 222 10.84 -27.98 -12.48
N ILE A 223 11.12 -27.71 -11.19
CA ILE A 223 12.39 -27.41 -10.50
C ILE A 223 13.03 -26.04 -10.77
#